data_AF-A0A433A6A2-F1
#
_entry.id   AF-A0A433A6A2-F1
#
_cell.length_a   1.000
_cell.length_b   1.000
_cell.length_c   1.000
_cell.angle_alpha   90.00
_cell.angle_beta   90.00
_cell.angle_gamma   90.00
#
_symmetry.space_group_name_H-M   'P 1'
#
loop_
_entity.id
_entity.type
_entity.pdbx_description
1 polymer ?
#
loop_
_entity_poly.entity_id
_entity_poly.type
_entity_poly.pdbx_seq_one_letter_code
_entity_poly.pdbx_strand_id
1 'polypeptide(L)' 'MRALRILQHGAFSPADVERLQSAFDKAWASISATIPESEWTAARESLATVVVSAGNVSNLDADELAHVALRLFRSISE' A
#
# COMPACT_ATOMS: atom_id res chain seq x y z
N MET A 1 26.79 -7.61 5.45
CA MET A 1 25.54 -8.39 5.32
C MET A 1 24.64 -8.15 6.52
N ARG A 2 23.67 -7.23 6.42
CA ARG A 2 22.78 -6.83 7.55
C ARG A 2 21.31 -6.71 7.12
N ALA A 3 20.89 -7.52 6.14
CA ALA A 3 19.51 -7.60 5.65
C ALA A 3 18.71 -8.78 6.26
N LEU A 4 19.38 -9.65 7.03
CA LEU A 4 18.80 -10.89 7.58
C LEU A 4 17.97 -10.70 8.86
N ARG A 5 17.86 -9.49 9.42
CA ARG A 5 17.08 -9.23 10.65
C ARG A 5 15.67 -8.68 10.41
N ILE A 6 15.29 -8.37 9.17
CA ILE A 6 13.95 -7.86 8.86
C ILE A 6 12.93 -9.01 8.70
N LEU A 7 13.39 -10.24 8.48
CA LEU A 7 12.50 -11.40 8.26
C LEU A 7 12.03 -12.11 9.55
N GLN A 8 12.47 -11.68 10.74
CA GLN A 8 12.15 -12.37 12.01
C GLN A 8 10.93 -11.81 12.77
N HIS A 9 10.24 -10.81 12.23
CA HIS A 9 8.96 -10.32 12.77
C HIS A 9 7.89 -10.24 11.65
N GLY A 10 6.98 -11.21 11.63
CA GLY A 10 5.68 -11.08 10.95
C GLY A 10 5.65 -11.45 9.48
N ALA A 11 5.53 -12.74 9.16
CA ALA A 11 4.80 -13.11 7.96
C ALA A 11 3.38 -12.55 8.12
N PHE A 12 2.89 -11.73 7.18
CA PHE A 12 1.53 -11.24 7.21
C PHE A 12 0.57 -12.39 7.51
N SER A 13 -0.28 -12.22 8.53
CA SER A 13 -1.36 -13.17 8.73
C SER A 13 -2.34 -13.06 7.54
N PRO A 14 -3.18 -14.07 7.28
CA PRO A 14 -4.23 -13.96 6.28
C PRO A 14 -5.10 -12.71 6.47
N ALA A 15 -5.40 -12.36 7.73
CA ALA A 15 -6.15 -11.16 8.07
C ALA A 15 -5.40 -9.86 7.72
N ASP A 16 -4.07 -9.85 7.87
CA ASP A 16 -3.27 -8.71 7.41
C ASP A 16 -3.29 -8.59 5.89
N VAL A 17 -3.15 -9.70 5.17
CA VAL A 17 -3.21 -9.69 3.70
C VAL A 17 -4.58 -9.20 3.23
N GLU A 18 -5.68 -9.67 3.83
CA GLU A 18 -7.04 -9.20 3.50
C GLU A 18 -7.22 -7.70 3.77
N ARG A 19 -6.72 -7.22 4.91
CA ARG A 19 -6.74 -5.80 5.27
C ARG A 19 -5.95 -4.95 4.28
N LEU A 20 -4.74 -5.36 3.93
CA LEU A 20 -3.88 -4.66 2.97
C LEU A 20 -4.50 -4.66 1.57
N GLN A 21 -5.05 -5.80 1.15
CA GLN A 21 -5.73 -5.92 -0.14
C GLN A 21 -6.95 -5.00 -0.20
N SER A 22 -7.78 -4.98 0.86
CA SER A 22 -8.93 -4.07 0.93
C SER A 22 -8.53 -2.60 0.89
N ALA A 23 -7.46 -2.22 1.60
CA ALA A 23 -6.93 -0.86 1.56
C ALA A 23 -6.42 -0.49 0.16
N PHE A 24 -5.72 -1.41 -0.50
CA PHE A 24 -5.24 -1.21 -1.87
C PHE A 24 -6.39 -1.02 -2.85
N ASP A 25 -7.41 -1.88 -2.82
CA ASP A 25 -8.54 -1.81 -3.75
C ASP A 25 -9.32 -0.50 -3.58
N LYS A 26 -9.53 -0.06 -2.34
CA LYS A 26 -10.16 1.23 -2.02
C LYS A 26 -9.32 2.41 -2.53
N ALA A 27 -8.02 2.41 -2.27
CA ALA A 27 -7.13 3.47 -2.72
C ALA A 27 -7.06 3.52 -4.26
N TRP A 28 -6.91 2.37 -4.93
CA TRP A 28 -6.85 2.29 -6.39
C TRP A 28 -8.15 2.77 -7.04
N ALA A 29 -9.31 2.37 -6.52
CA ALA A 29 -10.61 2.84 -7.00
C ALA A 29 -10.74 4.37 -6.94
N SER A 30 -10.07 5.03 -5.99
CA SER A 30 -10.10 6.49 -5.84
C SER A 30 -9.24 7.24 -6.86
N ILE A 31 -8.21 6.62 -7.45
CA ILE A 31 -7.22 7.32 -8.30
C ILE A 31 -7.10 6.75 -9.72
N SER A 32 -7.60 5.54 -9.98
CA SER A 32 -7.43 4.87 -11.28
C SER A 32 -7.97 5.70 -12.44
N ALA A 33 -9.08 6.41 -12.24
CA ALA A 33 -9.67 7.29 -13.24
C ALA A 33 -8.83 8.54 -13.56
N THR A 34 -7.87 8.91 -12.70
CA THR A 34 -6.99 10.07 -12.91
C THR A 34 -5.63 9.70 -13.46
N ILE A 35 -5.30 8.40 -13.57
CA ILE A 35 -4.00 7.92 -14.05
C ILE A 35 -4.14 7.42 -15.48
N PRO A 36 -3.27 7.84 -16.43
CA PRO A 36 -3.26 7.30 -17.78
C PRO A 36 -3.04 5.78 -17.81
N GLU A 37 -3.74 5.05 -18.69
CA GLU A 37 -3.61 3.60 -18.81
C GLU A 37 -2.16 3.12 -19.05
N SER A 38 -1.36 3.92 -19.76
CA SER A 38 0.06 3.65 -19.99
C SER A 38 0.90 3.59 -18.71
N GLU A 39 0.42 4.19 -17.62
CA GLU A 39 1.11 4.29 -16.33
C GLU A 39 0.49 3.39 -15.26
N TRP A 40 -0.61 2.68 -15.56
CA TRP A 40 -1.35 1.90 -14.57
C TRP A 40 -0.48 0.87 -13.85
N THR A 41 0.36 0.14 -14.56
CA THR A 41 1.22 -0.88 -13.95
C THR A 41 2.16 -0.26 -12.91
N ALA A 42 2.87 0.81 -13.31
CA ALA A 42 3.80 1.50 -12.42
C ALA A 42 3.06 2.12 -11.22
N ALA A 43 1.92 2.78 -11.45
CA ALA A 43 1.12 3.36 -10.38
C ALA A 43 0.57 2.32 -9.40
N ARG A 44 0.13 1.15 -9.89
CA ARG A 44 -0.34 0.04 -9.04
C ARG A 44 0.81 -0.51 -8.18
N GLU A 45 1.99 -0.71 -8.75
CA GLU A 45 3.16 -1.19 -8.01
C GLU A 45 3.60 -0.20 -6.93
N SER A 46 3.66 1.10 -7.26
CA SER A 46 3.96 2.16 -6.31
C SER A 46 2.92 2.22 -5.18
N LEU A 47 1.63 2.19 -5.52
CA LEU A 47 0.56 2.20 -4.53
C LEU A 47 0.61 0.96 -3.62
N ALA A 48 0.83 -0.23 -4.17
CA ALA A 48 0.95 -1.46 -3.39
C ALA A 48 2.13 -1.38 -2.41
N THR A 49 3.27 -0.85 -2.86
CA THR A 49 4.45 -0.64 -2.01
C THR A 49 4.14 0.29 -0.85
N VAL A 50 3.41 1.39 -1.11
CA VAL A 50 3.02 2.35 -0.08
C VAL A 50 2.04 1.72 0.92
N VAL A 51 1.03 0.98 0.44
CA VAL A 51 0.04 0.29 1.30
C VAL A 51 0.72 -0.72 2.23
N VAL A 52 1.60 -1.58 1.68
CA VAL A 52 2.36 -2.56 2.47
C VAL A 52 3.26 -1.87 3.49
N SER A 53 3.95 -0.81 3.08
CA SER A 53 4.86 -0.06 3.97
C SER A 53 4.10 0.62 5.11
N ALA A 54 2.99 1.29 4.81
CA ALA A 54 2.14 1.93 5.80
C ALA A 54 1.46 0.91 6.74
N GLY A 55 1.00 -0.22 6.19
CA GLY A 55 0.34 -1.27 6.96
C GLY A 55 1.29 -2.11 7.83
N ASN A 56 2.60 -2.08 7.55
CA ASN A 56 3.64 -2.69 8.39
C ASN A 56 3.99 -1.85 9.62
N VAL A 57 3.87 -0.52 9.53
CA VAL A 57 4.24 0.39 10.63
C VAL A 57 3.04 0.83 11.47
N SER A 58 1.82 0.50 11.03
CA SER A 58 0.59 0.98 11.66
C SER A 58 -0.48 -0.12 11.73
N ASN A 59 -1.24 -0.13 12.81
CA ASN A 59 -2.33 -1.08 13.03
C ASN A 59 -3.69 -0.49 12.60
N LEU A 60 -3.66 0.36 11.57
CA LEU A 60 -4.82 1.03 11.00
C LEU A 60 -5.75 0.02 10.32
N ASP A 61 -7.05 0.31 10.33
CA ASP A 61 -8.00 -0.44 9.53
C ASP A 61 -7.81 -0.16 8.02
N ALA A 62 -8.57 -0.86 7.18
CA ALA A 62 -8.43 -0.75 5.73
C ALA A 62 -8.78 0.64 5.17
N ASP A 63 -9.73 1.36 5.80
CA ASP A 63 -10.16 2.68 5.34
C ASP A 63 -9.15 3.76 5.73
N GLU A 64 -8.68 3.73 6.97
CA GLU A 64 -7.62 4.61 7.46
C GLU A 64 -6.33 4.39 6.68
N LEU A 65 -5.97 3.12 6.43
CA LEU A 65 -4.78 2.76 5.67
C LEU A 65 -4.86 3.25 4.23
N ALA A 66 -6.02 3.13 3.58
CA ALA A 66 -6.22 3.64 2.21
C ALA A 66 -6.01 5.17 2.15
N HIS A 67 -6.54 5.92 3.12
CA HIS A 67 -6.36 7.37 3.19
C HIS A 67 -4.89 7.77 3.37
N VAL A 68 -4.18 7.09 4.29
CA VAL A 68 -2.74 7.32 4.50
C VAL A 68 -1.94 6.97 3.26
N ALA A 69 -2.24 5.84 2.63
CA ALA A 69 -1.55 5.41 1.42
C ALA A 69 -1.73 6.40 0.26
N LEU A 70 -2.94 6.92 0.06
CA LEU A 70 -3.21 7.94 -0.96
C LEU A 70 -2.43 9.23 -0.72
N ARG A 71 -2.34 9.68 0.54
CA ARG A 71 -1.57 10.87 0.90
C ARG A 71 -0.08 10.67 0.62
N LEU A 72 0.48 9.52 0.98
CA LEU A 72 1.88 9.19 0.74
C LEU A 72 2.18 9.03 -0.76
N PHE A 73 1.30 8.35 -1.49
CA PHE A 73 1.43 8.16 -2.94
C PHE A 73 1.51 9.51 -3.66
N ARG A 74 0.60 10.44 -3.36
CA ARG A 74 0.62 11.80 -3.94
C ARG A 74 1.90 12.57 -3.61
N SER A 75 2.37 12.46 -2.37
CA SER A 75 3.61 13.12 -1.94
C SER A 75 4.88 12.60 -2.64
N ILE A 76 4.85 11.41 -3.23
CA ILE A 76 5.99 10.81 -3.94
C ILE A 76 5.88 11.06 -5.46
N SER A 77 4.67 11.37 -5.95
CA SER A 77 4.40 11.67 -7.36
C SER A 77 4.50 13.16 -7.72
N GLU A 78 4.61 14.05 -6.73
CA GLU A 78 4.95 15.47 -6.90
C GLU A 78 6.47 15.69 -6.93
#